data_AF-A0A818SKQ4-F1
#
_entry.id   AF-A0A818SKQ4-F1
#
_cell.length_a   1.000
_cell.length_b   1.000
_cell.length_c   1.000
_cell.angle_alpha   90.00
_cell.angle_beta   90.00
_cell.angle_gamma   90.00
#
_symmetry.space_group_name_H-M   'P 1'
#
loop_
_entity.id
_entity.type
_entity.pdbx_description
1 polymer ?
#
loop_
_entity_poly.entity_id
_entity_poly.type
_entity_poly.pdbx_seq_one_letter_code
_entity_poly.pdbx_strand_id
1 'polypeptide(L)'
;MEFPISPHFWSLVPRHDYLISLNVLSNNHDDNCQNQLKDLLDRASHLSSICIDWQTLSNYLMQLFQSRHVSVYQLELLSYGQSLNREQCTTLSSIIPSIDCEVLNVFVIDRTCILALVKTIQNLRALNIRCENDRWNGCSKLKRAELCECLQEELSSTFFSGKISRQDNIIRFWIR
;
A
#
# COMPACT_ATOMS: atom_id res chain seq x y z
N MET A 1 -16.63 20.00 0.39
CA MET A 1 -15.67 20.45 -0.65
C MET A 1 -15.45 19.25 -1.55
N GLU A 2 -15.94 19.38 -2.78
CA GLU A 2 -15.80 18.36 -3.83
C GLU A 2 -14.33 18.15 -4.14
N PHE A 3 -13.94 16.95 -4.56
CA PHE A 3 -12.70 16.72 -5.28
C PHE A 3 -13.04 16.94 -6.75
N PRO A 4 -12.99 18.17 -7.30
CA PRO A 4 -13.45 18.39 -8.65
C PRO A 4 -12.19 18.20 -9.48
N ILE A 5 -11.97 16.99 -9.99
CA ILE A 5 -11.16 16.89 -11.19
C ILE A 5 -11.98 17.60 -12.26
N SER A 6 -11.79 18.92 -12.35
CA SER A 6 -12.46 19.78 -13.30
C SER A 6 -12.31 19.16 -14.69
N PRO A 7 -13.30 19.29 -15.59
CA PRO A 7 -13.09 19.01 -17.00
C PRO A 7 -11.81 19.69 -17.55
N HIS A 8 -11.40 20.79 -16.91
CA HIS A 8 -10.12 21.43 -17.14
C HIS A 8 -8.90 20.58 -16.75
N PHE A 9 -8.90 19.86 -15.62
CA PHE A 9 -7.81 18.93 -15.28
C PHE A 9 -7.67 17.82 -16.34
N TRP A 10 -8.80 17.23 -16.76
CA TRP A 10 -8.82 16.21 -17.82
C TRP A 10 -8.31 16.73 -19.17
N SER A 11 -8.39 18.04 -19.41
CA SER A 11 -7.81 18.69 -20.60
C SER A 11 -6.38 19.19 -20.41
N LEU A 12 -5.95 19.45 -19.16
CA LEU A 12 -4.59 19.85 -18.79
C LEU A 12 -3.62 18.67 -18.70
N VAL A 13 -4.11 17.44 -18.54
CA VAL A 13 -3.31 16.22 -18.63
C VAL A 13 -3.58 15.55 -19.99
N PRO A 14 -3.10 16.12 -21.11
CA PRO A 14 -3.40 15.60 -22.45
C PRO A 14 -2.77 14.22 -22.71
N ARG A 15 -1.93 13.73 -21.79
CA ARG A 15 -1.16 12.50 -21.93
C ARG A 15 -1.08 11.73 -20.62
N HIS A 16 -2.21 11.14 -20.22
CA HIS A 16 -2.33 10.30 -19.02
C HIS A 16 -1.38 9.09 -19.03
N ASP A 17 -0.95 8.68 -20.22
CA ASP A 17 0.12 7.72 -20.47
C ASP A 17 1.48 8.15 -19.87
N TYR A 18 1.72 9.42 -19.55
CA TYR A 18 2.96 9.82 -18.87
C TYR A 18 2.79 9.95 -17.35
N LEU A 19 1.61 9.63 -16.80
CA LEU A 19 1.39 9.67 -15.37
C LEU A 19 2.15 8.50 -14.71
N ILE A 20 3.23 8.83 -14.00
CA ILE A 20 4.09 7.85 -13.32
C ILE A 20 3.66 7.64 -11.87
N SER A 21 3.18 8.69 -11.21
CA SER A 21 2.74 8.63 -9.82
C SER A 21 1.42 9.36 -9.60
N LEU A 22 0.59 8.80 -8.73
CA LEU A 22 -0.68 9.36 -8.32
C LEU A 22 -0.79 9.37 -6.80
N ASN A 23 -1.20 10.49 -6.24
CA ASN A 23 -1.49 10.62 -4.83
C ASN A 23 -2.94 11.06 -4.62
N VAL A 24 -3.74 10.20 -4.00
CA VAL A 24 -5.18 10.38 -3.80
C VAL A 24 -5.43 10.53 -2.30
N LEU A 25 -5.33 11.79 -1.85
CA LEU A 25 -5.55 12.20 -0.47
C LEU A 25 -6.91 12.91 -0.41
N SER A 26 -7.99 12.14 -0.48
CA SER A 26 -9.34 12.70 -0.40
C SER A 26 -9.99 12.27 0.90
N ASN A 27 -10.53 13.23 1.66
CA ASN A 27 -11.44 12.95 2.77
C ASN A 27 -12.90 12.83 2.29
N ASN A 28 -13.13 12.97 0.99
CA ASN A 28 -14.44 12.94 0.37
C ASN A 28 -14.51 11.74 -0.57
N HIS A 29 -15.26 10.73 -0.17
CA HIS A 29 -15.29 9.41 -0.80
C HIS A 29 -16.58 9.17 -1.59
N ASP A 30 -17.16 10.22 -2.17
CA ASP A 30 -18.36 10.09 -2.98
C ASP A 30 -18.11 9.27 -4.27
N ASP A 31 -19.19 8.75 -4.85
CA ASP A 31 -19.14 7.92 -6.04
C ASP A 31 -18.49 8.65 -7.23
N ASN A 32 -18.59 9.99 -7.27
CA ASN A 32 -18.00 10.78 -8.34
C ASN A 32 -16.46 10.77 -8.26
N CYS A 33 -15.89 11.00 -7.08
CA CYS A 33 -14.44 10.88 -6.85
C CYS A 33 -13.93 9.49 -7.24
N GLN A 34 -14.68 8.45 -6.88
CA GLN A 34 -14.32 7.06 -7.17
C GLN A 34 -14.37 6.75 -8.67
N ASN A 35 -15.39 7.24 -9.38
CA ASN A 35 -15.50 7.10 -10.84
C ASN A 35 -14.39 7.85 -11.59
N GLN A 36 -14.05 9.05 -11.15
CA GLN A 36 -12.96 9.82 -11.73
C GLN A 36 -11.60 9.14 -11.52
N LEU A 37 -11.36 8.59 -10.33
CA LEU A 37 -10.15 7.83 -10.06
C LEU A 37 -10.07 6.58 -10.93
N LYS A 38 -11.19 5.88 -11.11
CA LYS A 38 -11.26 4.73 -12.02
C LYS A 38 -10.88 5.12 -13.45
N ASP A 39 -11.53 6.16 -13.99
CA ASP A 39 -11.24 6.63 -15.36
C ASP A 39 -9.77 7.03 -15.53
N LEU A 40 -9.15 7.57 -14.47
CA LEU A 40 -7.74 7.93 -14.46
C LEU A 40 -6.84 6.70 -14.51
N LEU A 41 -7.08 5.74 -13.61
CA LEU A 41 -6.34 4.48 -13.55
C LEU A 41 -6.48 3.70 -14.86
N ASP A 42 -7.65 3.78 -15.51
CA ASP A 42 -7.90 3.11 -16.77
C ASP A 42 -7.07 3.67 -17.94
N ARG A 43 -6.65 4.93 -17.86
CA ARG A 43 -5.90 5.65 -18.90
C ARG A 43 -4.41 5.78 -18.60
N ALA A 44 -4.00 5.62 -17.34
CA ALA A 44 -2.62 5.80 -16.89
C ALA A 44 -1.80 4.51 -17.03
N SER A 45 -1.52 4.09 -18.27
CA SER A 45 -0.84 2.82 -18.58
C SER A 45 0.59 2.69 -18.03
N HIS A 46 1.24 3.80 -17.69
CA HIS A 46 2.60 3.82 -17.14
C HIS A 46 2.65 4.18 -15.65
N LEU A 47 1.51 4.13 -14.97
CA LEU A 47 1.41 4.42 -13.55
C LEU A 47 2.18 3.38 -12.74
N SER A 48 3.32 3.78 -12.20
CA SER A 48 4.19 2.90 -11.43
C SER A 48 4.00 3.06 -9.92
N SER A 49 3.43 4.19 -9.46
CA SER A 49 3.28 4.47 -8.04
C SER A 49 1.91 5.05 -7.72
N ILE A 50 1.25 4.47 -6.72
CA ILE A 50 -0.04 4.95 -6.23
C ILE A 50 0.03 5.12 -4.72
N CYS A 51 -0.36 6.30 -4.24
CA CYS A 51 -0.60 6.57 -2.83
C CYS A 51 -2.09 6.85 -2.65
N ILE A 52 -2.76 6.06 -1.81
CA ILE A 52 -4.20 6.18 -1.55
C ILE A 52 -4.43 6.13 -0.03
N ASP A 53 -5.32 6.97 0.47
CA ASP A 53 -5.87 6.78 1.82
C ASP A 53 -6.72 5.51 1.87
N TRP A 54 -6.45 4.63 2.82
CA TRP A 54 -7.20 3.42 3.10
C TRP A 54 -8.71 3.69 3.21
N GLN A 55 -9.13 4.82 3.79
CA GLN A 55 -10.54 5.20 3.86
C GLN A 55 -11.15 5.47 2.47
N THR A 56 -10.33 5.85 1.50
CA THR A 56 -10.71 6.00 0.10
C THR A 56 -10.81 4.66 -0.61
N LEU A 57 -10.28 3.56 -0.05
CA LEU A 57 -10.36 2.22 -0.63
C LEU A 57 -11.76 1.61 -0.43
N SER A 58 -12.78 2.25 -1.00
CA SER A 58 -14.17 1.82 -0.96
C SER A 58 -14.37 0.48 -1.68
N ASN A 59 -15.54 -0.15 -1.48
CA ASN A 59 -15.95 -1.36 -2.20
C ASN A 59 -15.76 -1.25 -3.72
N TYR A 60 -15.95 -0.06 -4.30
CA TYR A 60 -15.82 0.15 -5.74
C TYR A 60 -14.37 0.13 -6.21
N LEU A 61 -13.46 0.80 -5.50
CA LEU A 61 -12.03 0.75 -5.81
C LEU A 61 -11.45 -0.64 -5.54
N MET A 62 -11.93 -1.33 -4.51
CA MET A 62 -11.64 -2.74 -4.29
C MET A 62 -12.04 -3.59 -5.50
N GLN A 63 -13.27 -3.43 -6.01
CA GLN A 63 -13.74 -4.12 -7.21
C GLN A 63 -12.92 -3.75 -8.44
N LEU A 64 -12.45 -2.50 -8.55
CA LEU A 64 -11.60 -2.08 -9.67
C LEU A 64 -10.29 -2.85 -9.68
N PHE A 65 -9.59 -2.88 -8.54
CA PHE A 65 -8.35 -3.66 -8.42
C PHE A 65 -8.63 -5.15 -8.65
N GLN A 66 -9.72 -5.71 -8.10
CA GLN A 66 -10.08 -7.11 -8.29
C GLN A 66 -10.44 -7.49 -9.72
N SER A 67 -11.12 -6.60 -10.45
CA SER A 67 -11.61 -6.87 -11.81
C SER A 67 -10.55 -6.66 -12.89
N ARG A 68 -9.44 -5.99 -12.56
CA ARG A 68 -8.41 -5.63 -13.53
C ARG A 68 -7.03 -5.87 -12.94
N HIS A 69 -6.18 -6.57 -13.66
CA HIS A 69 -4.76 -6.61 -13.33
C HIS A 69 -4.15 -5.22 -13.49
N VAL A 70 -4.03 -4.49 -12.39
CA VAL A 70 -3.27 -3.24 -12.33
C VAL A 70 -1.86 -3.60 -11.89
N SER A 71 -0.89 -3.39 -12.78
CA SER A 71 0.52 -3.51 -12.42
C SER A 71 0.98 -2.17 -11.89
N VAL A 72 1.28 -2.12 -10.59
CA VAL A 72 1.74 -0.92 -9.89
C VAL A 72 3.00 -1.31 -9.15
N TYR A 73 4.14 -0.80 -9.60
CA TYR A 73 5.42 -1.10 -8.94
C TYR A 73 5.40 -0.75 -7.43
N GLN A 74 4.76 0.36 -7.05
CA GLN A 74 4.67 0.81 -5.65
C GLN A 74 3.25 1.21 -5.25
N LEU A 75 2.72 0.55 -4.22
CA LEU A 75 1.47 0.91 -3.56
C LEU A 75 1.74 1.44 -2.15
N GLU A 76 1.22 2.63 -1.87
CA GLU A 76 1.27 3.24 -0.55
C GLU A 76 -0.14 3.45 -0.02
N LEU A 77 -0.42 2.79 1.10
CA LEU A 77 -1.69 2.88 1.79
C LEU A 77 -1.49 3.75 3.03
N LEU A 78 -1.96 4.99 2.91
CA LEU A 78 -2.01 5.90 4.04
C LEU A 78 -3.24 5.61 4.87
N SER A 79 -3.14 5.83 6.16
CA SER A 79 -4.30 5.81 7.04
C SER A 79 -4.04 6.90 8.08
N TYR A 80 -4.65 8.07 7.86
CA TYR A 80 -4.30 9.29 8.58
C TYR A 80 -4.57 9.13 10.08
N GLY A 81 -3.50 8.94 10.85
CA GLY A 81 -3.55 8.81 12.30
C GLY A 81 -4.01 7.44 12.80
N GLN A 82 -4.15 6.44 11.93
CA GLN A 82 -4.57 5.09 12.33
C GLN A 82 -3.74 4.02 11.64
N SER A 83 -3.37 2.98 12.38
CA SER A 83 -2.76 1.79 11.79
C SER A 83 -3.83 0.80 11.35
N LEU A 84 -3.60 0.05 10.28
CA LEU A 84 -4.54 -0.96 9.81
C LEU A 84 -4.69 -2.07 10.84
N ASN A 85 -5.94 -2.38 11.21
CA ASN A 85 -6.27 -3.49 12.09
C ASN A 85 -6.29 -4.83 11.31
N ARG A 86 -6.52 -5.94 12.02
CA ARG A 86 -6.56 -7.28 11.43
C ARG A 86 -7.62 -7.44 10.34
N GLU A 87 -8.82 -6.89 10.53
CA GLU A 87 -9.90 -6.97 9.54
C GLU A 87 -9.51 -6.23 8.26
N GLN A 88 -8.99 -5.01 8.39
CA GLN A 88 -8.50 -4.20 7.27
C GLN A 88 -7.34 -4.88 6.55
N CYS A 89 -6.40 -5.50 7.27
CA CYS A 89 -5.31 -6.26 6.65
C CYS A 89 -5.80 -7.52 5.94
N THR A 90 -6.87 -8.15 6.43
CA THR A 90 -7.51 -9.31 5.77
C THR A 90 -8.16 -8.86 4.46
N THR A 91 -8.90 -7.75 4.51
CA THR A 91 -9.49 -7.12 3.31
C THR A 91 -8.40 -6.75 2.30
N LEU A 92 -7.32 -6.11 2.74
CA LEU A 92 -6.18 -5.79 1.90
C LEU A 92 -5.57 -7.04 1.26
N SER A 93 -5.37 -8.10 2.05
CA SER A 93 -4.86 -9.38 1.57
C SER A 93 -5.75 -10.00 0.50
N SER A 94 -7.07 -9.76 0.51
CA SER A 94 -7.97 -10.25 -0.54
C SER A 94 -7.89 -9.46 -1.86
N ILE A 95 -7.52 -8.17 -1.78
CA ILE A 95 -7.48 -7.29 -2.96
C ILE A 95 -6.09 -7.35 -3.58
N ILE A 96 -5.05 -7.36 -2.77
CA ILE A 96 -3.69 -7.15 -3.24
C ILE A 96 -3.16 -8.18 -4.25
N PRO A 97 -3.61 -9.46 -4.32
CA PRO A 97 -3.19 -10.38 -5.38
C PRO A 97 -3.62 -9.94 -6.78
N SER A 98 -4.67 -9.12 -6.87
CA SER A 98 -5.11 -8.52 -8.14
C SER A 98 -4.27 -7.31 -8.56
N ILE A 99 -3.45 -6.80 -7.64
CA ILE A 99 -2.49 -5.73 -7.84
C ILE A 99 -1.11 -6.37 -7.98
N ASP A 100 -0.50 -6.25 -9.15
CA ASP A 100 0.88 -6.71 -9.35
C ASP A 100 1.83 -5.68 -8.72
N CYS A 101 1.97 -5.80 -7.39
CA CYS A 101 2.68 -4.87 -6.51
C CYS A 101 4.03 -5.42 -6.07
N GLU A 102 5.11 -4.69 -6.38
CA GLU A 102 6.46 -5.04 -5.93
C GLU A 102 6.85 -4.35 -4.62
N VAL A 103 6.32 -3.17 -4.32
CA VAL A 103 6.64 -2.39 -3.13
C VAL A 103 5.38 -1.94 -2.41
N LEU A 104 5.17 -2.43 -1.19
CA LEU A 104 4.04 -2.03 -0.34
C LEU A 104 4.52 -1.11 0.80
N ASN A 105 3.90 0.05 0.94
CA ASN A 105 4.04 0.93 2.11
C ASN A 105 2.74 0.87 2.92
N VAL A 106 2.81 0.43 4.18
CA VAL A 106 1.61 0.26 5.02
C VAL A 106 1.92 0.43 6.50
N PHE A 107 0.98 0.96 7.27
CA PHE A 107 1.06 1.01 8.74
C PHE A 107 0.05 0.02 9.33
N VAL A 108 0.50 -0.85 10.23
CA VAL A 108 -0.33 -1.92 10.80
C VAL A 108 -0.28 -1.90 12.32
N ILE A 109 -1.35 -2.40 12.96
CA ILE A 109 -1.41 -2.49 14.42
C ILE A 109 -0.48 -3.60 14.93
N ASP A 110 -0.51 -4.77 14.29
CA ASP A 110 0.15 -5.97 14.81
C ASP A 110 1.04 -6.70 13.78
N ARG A 111 1.97 -7.50 14.31
CA ARG A 111 2.93 -8.30 13.51
C ARG A 111 2.26 -9.41 12.69
N THR A 112 1.11 -9.93 13.13
CA THR A 112 0.41 -11.00 12.40
C THR A 112 -0.15 -10.50 11.06
N CYS A 113 -0.51 -9.22 10.98
CA CYS A 113 -0.88 -8.56 9.74
C CYS A 113 0.28 -8.51 8.73
N ILE A 114 1.52 -8.32 9.21
CA ILE A 114 2.73 -8.30 8.37
C ILE A 114 2.89 -9.65 7.67
N LEU A 115 2.83 -10.73 8.45
CA LEU A 115 2.94 -12.10 7.94
C LEU A 115 1.85 -12.41 6.91
N ALA A 116 0.61 -12.03 7.19
CA ALA A 116 -0.50 -12.25 6.26
C ALA A 116 -0.28 -11.54 4.92
N LEU A 117 0.15 -10.29 4.94
CA LEU A 117 0.42 -9.51 3.72
C LEU A 117 1.56 -10.13 2.90
N VAL A 118 2.68 -10.48 3.55
CA VAL A 118 3.83 -11.07 2.85
C VAL A 118 3.48 -12.44 2.25
N LYS A 119 2.70 -13.29 2.94
CA LYS A 119 2.26 -14.59 2.42
C LYS A 119 1.34 -14.46 1.20
N THR A 120 0.64 -13.34 1.07
CA THR A 120 -0.42 -13.16 0.07
C THR A 120 0.09 -12.47 -1.21
N ILE A 121 1.10 -11.61 -1.11
CA ILE A 121 1.61 -10.83 -2.26
C ILE A 121 2.81 -11.54 -2.87
N GLN A 122 2.56 -12.33 -3.91
CA GLN A 122 3.59 -13.20 -4.51
C GLN A 122 4.75 -12.42 -5.14
N ASN A 123 4.48 -11.24 -5.71
CA ASN A 123 5.49 -10.43 -6.40
C ASN A 123 6.14 -9.36 -5.52
N LEU A 124 5.85 -9.38 -4.20
CA LEU A 124 6.38 -8.38 -3.29
C LEU A 124 7.90 -8.51 -3.18
N ARG A 125 8.62 -7.45 -3.55
CA ARG A 125 10.08 -7.33 -3.44
C ARG A 125 10.51 -6.45 -2.29
N ALA A 126 9.64 -5.53 -1.85
CA ALA A 126 9.90 -4.74 -0.66
C ALA A 126 8.62 -4.42 0.12
N LEU A 127 8.75 -4.41 1.44
CA LEU A 127 7.69 -4.01 2.37
C LEU A 127 8.22 -2.92 3.30
N ASN A 128 7.66 -1.72 3.21
CA ASN A 128 7.91 -0.63 4.14
C ASN A 128 6.78 -0.60 5.15
N ILE A 129 7.07 -0.96 6.39
CA ILE A 129 6.06 -1.13 7.43
C ILE A 129 6.37 -0.39 8.70
N ARG A 130 5.32 0.11 9.33
CA ARG A 130 5.34 0.59 10.71
C ARG A 130 4.34 -0.24 11.50
N CYS A 131 4.80 -0.81 12.61
CA CYS A 131 3.98 -1.61 13.51
C CYS A 131 3.73 -0.82 14.80
N GLU A 132 2.46 -0.55 15.12
CA GLU A 132 2.09 0.27 16.28
C GLU A 132 2.43 -0.41 17.62
N ASN A 133 2.10 -1.70 17.73
CA ASN A 133 2.34 -2.49 18.94
C ASN A 133 3.83 -2.60 19.30
N ASP A 134 4.72 -2.36 18.34
CA ASP A 134 6.15 -2.50 18.57
C ASP A 134 6.79 -1.30 19.28
N ARG A 135 6.04 -0.23 19.63
CA ARG A 135 6.49 1.00 20.33
C ARG A 135 8.02 1.07 20.49
N TRP A 136 8.65 1.66 19.47
CA TRP A 136 10.08 1.60 19.16
C TRP A 136 10.93 2.48 20.09
N ASN A 137 10.64 2.39 21.38
CA ASN A 137 11.15 3.28 22.40
C ASN A 137 12.52 2.75 22.84
N GLY A 138 13.61 3.28 22.26
CA GLY A 138 14.98 3.15 22.77
C GLY A 138 15.70 1.79 22.60
N CYS A 139 15.00 0.65 22.67
CA CYS A 139 15.57 -0.70 22.51
C CYS A 139 15.38 -1.29 21.10
N SER A 140 15.41 -0.45 20.06
CA SER A 140 14.99 -0.77 18.69
C SER A 140 15.81 -1.83 17.95
N LYS A 141 17.03 -2.16 18.41
CA LYS A 141 17.87 -3.19 17.77
C LYS A 141 17.40 -4.63 18.06
N LEU A 142 16.96 -4.93 19.29
CA LEU A 142 16.51 -6.27 19.68
C LEU A 142 15.19 -6.66 19.00
N LYS A 143 14.21 -5.73 18.99
CA LYS A 143 12.92 -5.93 18.33
C LYS A 143 13.04 -6.07 16.79
N ARG A 144 14.11 -5.54 16.18
CA ARG A 144 14.41 -5.69 14.74
C ARG A 144 14.84 -7.11 14.40
N ALA A 145 15.84 -7.62 15.12
CA ALA A 145 16.37 -8.95 14.89
C ALA A 145 15.26 -9.97 15.10
N GLU A 146 14.50 -9.82 16.18
CA GLU A 146 13.35 -10.66 16.52
C GLU A 146 12.26 -10.68 15.43
N LEU A 147 11.88 -9.52 14.87
CA LEU A 147 10.89 -9.50 13.78
C LEU A 147 11.46 -10.09 12.48
N CYS A 148 12.73 -9.80 12.14
CA CYS A 148 13.35 -10.40 10.96
C CYS A 148 13.48 -11.92 11.11
N GLU A 149 13.88 -12.40 12.30
CA GLU A 149 13.99 -13.81 12.66
C GLU A 149 12.61 -14.48 12.61
N CYS A 150 11.59 -13.90 13.24
CA CYS A 150 10.22 -14.40 13.19
C CYS A 150 9.68 -14.49 11.77
N LEU A 151 9.91 -13.47 10.93
CA LEU A 151 9.55 -13.51 9.51
C LEU A 151 10.32 -14.60 8.77
N GLN A 152 11.62 -14.74 9.02
CA GLN A 152 12.48 -15.74 8.36
C GLN A 152 12.15 -17.18 8.77
N GLU A 153 11.74 -17.40 10.03
CA GLU A 153 11.26 -18.68 10.55
C GLU A 153 9.92 -19.07 9.91
N GLU A 154 8.97 -18.15 9.88
CA GLU A 154 7.62 -18.35 9.34
C GLU A 154 7.58 -18.46 7.80
N LEU A 155 8.59 -17.92 7.13
CA LEU A 155 8.71 -17.82 5.68
C LEU A 155 10.06 -18.38 5.22
N SER A 156 10.36 -19.59 5.68
CA SER A 156 11.66 -20.27 5.46
C SER A 156 12.08 -20.41 3.99
N SER A 157 11.15 -20.34 3.03
CA SER A 157 11.41 -20.36 1.59
C SER A 157 11.76 -18.99 0.98
N THR A 158 11.67 -17.92 1.76
CA THR A 158 11.79 -16.54 1.29
C THR A 158 12.89 -15.83 2.07
N PHE A 159 13.80 -15.15 1.38
CA PHE A 159 14.90 -14.47 2.03
C PHE A 159 14.52 -13.03 2.37
N PHE A 160 14.60 -12.67 3.66
CA PHE A 160 14.35 -11.32 4.12
C PHE A 160 15.64 -10.62 4.51
N SER A 161 15.81 -9.38 4.02
CA SER A 161 16.75 -8.45 4.64
C SER A 161 16.00 -7.21 5.11
N GLY A 162 16.19 -6.81 6.36
CA GLY A 162 15.51 -5.64 6.94
C GLY A 162 16.49 -4.49 7.21
N LYS A 163 16.15 -3.25 6.86
CA LYS A 163 16.80 -2.03 7.38
C LYS A 163 15.73 -1.10 7.96
N ILE A 164 16.10 -0.42 9.04
CA ILE A 164 15.25 0.58 9.69
C ILE A 164 15.64 1.96 9.17
N SER A 165 14.65 2.73 8.69
CA SER A 165 14.80 4.19 8.57
C SER A 165 14.68 4.80 9.97
N ARG A 166 15.75 5.44 10.45
CA ARG A 166 15.74 6.13 11.76
C ARG A 166 14.86 7.38 11.77
N GLN A 167 14.56 7.95 10.60
CA GLN A 167 13.78 9.18 10.52
C GLN A 167 12.28 8.94 10.75
N ASP A 168 11.75 7.78 10.34
CA ASP A 168 10.29 7.58 10.27
C ASP A 168 9.77 6.40 11.11
N ASN A 169 10.65 5.69 11.84
CA ASN A 169 10.34 4.41 12.49
C ASN A 169 9.74 3.37 11.53
N ILE A 170 10.13 3.43 10.26
CA ILE A 170 9.72 2.49 9.22
C ILE A 170 10.78 1.40 9.09
N ILE A 171 10.32 0.16 9.04
CA ILE A 171 11.13 -0.99 8.67
C ILE A 171 10.94 -1.24 7.20
N ARG A 172 12.02 -1.23 6.44
CA ARG A 172 12.04 -1.72 5.08
C ARG A 172 12.55 -3.15 5.08
N PHE A 173 11.72 -4.09 4.65
CA PHE A 173 12.12 -5.42 4.26
C PHE A 173 12.34 -5.47 2.75
N TRP A 174 13.42 -6.12 2.32
CA TRP A 174 13.59 -6.61 0.97
C TRP A 174 13.36 -8.11 0.97
N ILE A 175 12.61 -8.57 -0.02
CA ILE A 175 12.15 -9.94 -0.18
C ILE A 175 12.81 -10.48 -1.45
N ARG A 176 13.45 -11.65 -1.34
CA ARG A 176 14.14 -12.33 -2.45
C ARG A 176 13.74 -13.78 -2.52
#